data_AF-A0ABD3PWW9-F1
#
_entry.id   AF-A0ABD3PWW9-F1
#
_cell.length_a   1.000
_cell.length_b   1.000
_cell.length_c   1.000
_cell.angle_alpha   90.00
_cell.angle_beta   90.00
_cell.angle_gamma   90.00
#
_symmetry.space_group_name_H-M   'P 1'
#
loop_
_entity.id
_entity.type
_entity.pdbx_description
1 polymer ?
#
loop_
_entity_poly.entity_id
_entity_poly.type
_entity_poly.pdbx_seq_one_letter_code
_entity_poly.pdbx_strand_id
1 'polypeptide(L)'
;MSPSPQQDSGAVKELPDCPLCLCPLENYDVTHPIQCASHHCDFNFCLDCIESLIKSTKDEVEASDDNVFKVLLHCPNCRSDIGPSIRDTVLLRKVDKYKALKHISTSDGSIVKDKDLSASELRFKHGLEKDVKIATAIEAAQERERQFLRTLSESNLQFMDLDLGIDSLEKKGELWSFDDEEGFEADIDGTPKSFVFKHHSDMHLEKHDAEDDLINVKSDKTLLYGLEPFMTDQEKQYITYLLTSGSPNNLAAAAELLDRVAHLSRLGQYPCMKRQNSVCGSKSIQSIRNVIKEANDEKEKNTLAKQQKLLQVGTRREQKLLNDIEYKKEIKYMAEHPLPARMPKYAEIVADKPDLFALTVIDDRWDGSVQDAFSRITVHKGLLGKTHVKKHYSETPGIRRTIDQFSAKHDGKGIIDVSRSRVLVSSVSREAGMQGVVAGDVVSHINGDEFLGTADDLRTMINEFEEGRTVTFAFNADKAVAEALRRRSLR
;
A
#
# COMPACT_ATOMS: atom_id res chain seq x y z
N MET A 1 -0.61 -5.01 -76.34
CA MET A 1 -0.35 -6.18 -75.46
C MET A 1 -0.10 -5.61 -74.08
N SER A 2 -1.08 -5.69 -73.20
CA SER A 2 -1.01 -5.16 -71.84
C SER A 2 -0.34 -6.20 -70.94
N PRO A 3 0.58 -5.82 -70.04
CA PRO A 3 1.27 -6.76 -69.17
C PRO A 3 0.27 -7.31 -68.15
N SER A 4 0.23 -8.65 -68.04
CA SER A 4 -0.57 -9.36 -67.05
C SER A 4 -0.07 -9.04 -65.63
N PRO A 5 -0.96 -8.83 -64.65
CA PRO A 5 -0.55 -8.65 -63.26
C PRO A 5 0.07 -9.95 -62.76
N GLN A 6 1.33 -9.90 -62.35
CA GLN A 6 1.95 -10.98 -61.59
C GLN A 6 1.23 -11.06 -60.25
N GLN A 7 0.51 -12.16 -60.04
CA GLN A 7 -0.03 -12.53 -58.74
C GLN A 7 1.15 -12.82 -57.82
N ASP A 8 1.42 -11.88 -56.91
CA ASP A 8 2.37 -12.04 -55.82
C ASP A 8 1.83 -13.19 -54.94
N SER A 9 2.40 -14.38 -55.11
CA SER A 9 2.06 -15.55 -54.32
C SER A 9 2.44 -15.22 -52.88
N GLY A 10 1.44 -14.88 -52.06
CA GLY A 10 1.60 -14.45 -50.67
C GLY A 10 2.38 -15.47 -49.86
N ALA A 11 3.71 -15.34 -49.85
CA ALA A 11 4.60 -16.12 -49.03
C ALA A 11 4.27 -15.76 -47.58
N VAL A 12 3.61 -16.69 -46.89
CA VAL A 12 3.40 -16.61 -45.45
C VAL A 12 4.79 -16.51 -44.84
N LYS A 13 5.14 -15.33 -44.31
CA LYS A 13 6.39 -15.17 -43.57
C LYS A 13 6.28 -16.02 -42.32
N GLU A 14 6.99 -17.15 -42.30
CA GLU A 14 7.11 -17.96 -41.09
C GLU A 14 7.70 -17.10 -39.98
N LEU A 15 6.98 -16.99 -38.86
CA LEU A 15 7.44 -16.25 -37.70
C LEU A 15 8.57 -17.05 -37.02
N PRO A 16 9.61 -16.37 -36.51
CA PRO A 16 10.72 -17.06 -35.84
C PRO A 16 10.23 -17.79 -34.58
N ASP A 17 10.85 -18.93 -34.27
CA ASP A 17 10.57 -19.66 -33.04
C ASP A 17 11.28 -19.05 -31.83
N CYS A 18 10.64 -19.13 -30.67
CA CYS A 18 11.21 -18.73 -29.39
C CYS A 18 12.40 -19.64 -29.04
N PRO A 19 13.61 -19.09 -28.82
CA PRO A 19 14.81 -19.90 -28.56
C PRO A 19 14.79 -20.63 -27.20
N LEU A 20 13.84 -20.30 -26.32
CA LEU A 20 13.73 -20.91 -24.99
C LEU A 20 12.75 -22.09 -24.95
N CYS A 21 11.57 -21.95 -25.56
CA CYS A 21 10.53 -22.99 -25.55
C CYS A 21 10.27 -23.64 -26.92
N LEU A 22 10.89 -23.14 -27.99
CA LEU A 22 10.72 -23.58 -29.37
C LEU A 22 9.28 -23.40 -29.92
N CYS A 23 8.43 -22.63 -29.23
CA CYS A 23 7.12 -22.24 -29.76
C CYS A 23 7.27 -21.05 -30.73
N PRO A 24 6.48 -20.96 -31.81
CA PRO A 24 6.46 -19.80 -32.69
C PRO A 24 6.23 -18.50 -31.91
N LEU A 25 6.99 -17.46 -32.23
CA LEU A 25 6.75 -16.13 -31.66
C LEU A 25 5.46 -15.56 -32.21
N GLU A 26 4.63 -15.02 -31.32
CA GLU A 26 3.39 -14.35 -31.71
C GLU A 26 3.69 -12.97 -32.29
N ASN A 27 2.73 -12.39 -33.02
CA ASN A 27 2.95 -11.08 -33.66
C ASN A 27 3.36 -10.00 -32.64
N TYR A 28 2.75 -10.01 -31.45
CA TYR A 28 3.10 -9.07 -30.37
C TYR A 28 4.50 -9.29 -29.80
N ASP A 29 5.04 -10.51 -29.85
CA ASP A 29 6.41 -10.78 -29.43
C ASP A 29 7.42 -10.19 -30.42
N VAL A 30 7.06 -10.15 -31.70
CA VAL A 30 7.88 -9.58 -32.78
C VAL A 30 7.78 -8.06 -32.84
N THR A 31 6.59 -7.47 -32.65
CA THR A 31 6.43 -6.00 -32.63
C THR A 31 7.09 -5.35 -31.43
N HIS A 32 7.15 -6.03 -30.29
CA HIS A 32 7.75 -5.55 -29.06
C HIS A 32 8.94 -6.42 -28.64
N PRO A 33 10.09 -6.34 -29.34
CA PRO A 33 11.26 -7.15 -29.01
C PRO A 33 11.84 -6.76 -27.65
N ILE A 34 12.59 -7.68 -27.03
CA ILE A 34 13.31 -7.38 -25.79
C ILE A 34 14.34 -6.27 -26.03
N GLN A 35 14.31 -5.25 -25.19
CA GLN A 35 15.22 -4.12 -25.27
C GLN A 35 16.49 -4.41 -24.48
N CYS A 36 17.40 -5.16 -25.09
CA CYS A 36 18.67 -5.52 -24.49
C CYS A 36 19.67 -4.34 -24.52
N ALA A 37 20.36 -4.07 -23.40
CA ALA A 37 21.38 -3.02 -23.34
C ALA A 37 22.58 -3.29 -24.28
N SER A 38 22.83 -4.54 -24.65
CA SER A 38 23.82 -4.88 -25.68
C SER A 38 23.25 -4.56 -27.07
N HIS A 39 23.76 -3.50 -27.71
CA HIS A 39 23.34 -3.02 -29.03
C HIS A 39 23.43 -4.06 -30.17
N HIS A 40 24.12 -5.18 -29.96
CA HIS A 40 24.29 -6.25 -30.95
C HIS A 40 23.52 -7.52 -30.61
N CYS A 41 22.63 -7.47 -29.61
CA CYS A 41 21.88 -8.63 -29.15
C CYS A 41 20.42 -8.57 -29.62
N ASP A 42 20.12 -9.26 -30.72
CA ASP A 42 18.76 -9.40 -31.27
C ASP A 42 17.98 -10.56 -30.61
N PHE A 43 18.38 -10.96 -29.40
CA PHE A 43 17.75 -12.08 -28.71
C PHE A 43 16.33 -11.72 -28.28
N ASN A 44 15.37 -12.48 -28.77
CA ASN A 44 13.96 -12.30 -28.46
C ASN A 44 13.33 -13.65 -28.12
N PHE A 45 12.34 -13.66 -27.22
CA PHE A 45 11.67 -14.86 -26.75
C PHE A 45 10.22 -14.54 -26.36
N CYS A 46 9.33 -15.54 -26.29
CA CYS A 46 7.89 -15.31 -26.17
C CYS A 46 7.44 -14.73 -24.81
N LEU A 47 6.22 -14.18 -24.78
CA LEU A 47 5.58 -13.60 -23.59
C LEU A 47 5.51 -14.60 -22.41
N ASP A 48 5.31 -15.89 -22.65
CA ASP A 48 5.22 -16.87 -21.57
C ASP A 48 6.60 -17.14 -20.94
N CYS A 49 7.67 -17.13 -21.74
CA CYS A 49 9.04 -17.30 -21.27
C CYS A 49 9.53 -16.09 -20.47
N ILE A 50 9.15 -14.86 -20.85
CA ILE A 50 9.47 -13.63 -20.09
C ILE A 50 8.73 -13.56 -18.77
N GLU A 51 7.47 -14.00 -18.70
CA GLU A 51 6.75 -14.13 -17.43
C GLU A 51 7.37 -15.19 -16.53
N SER A 52 7.77 -16.32 -17.10
CA SER A 52 8.47 -17.39 -16.37
C SER A 52 9.81 -16.91 -15.83
N LEU A 53 10.57 -16.14 -16.62
CA LEU A 53 11.82 -15.52 -16.17
C LEU A 53 11.57 -14.56 -15.00
N ILE A 54 10.61 -13.63 -15.12
CA ILE A 54 10.26 -12.69 -14.03
C ILE A 54 9.74 -13.42 -12.79
N LYS A 55 9.03 -14.54 -12.96
CA LYS A 55 8.59 -15.35 -11.83
C LYS A 55 9.77 -15.99 -11.12
N SER A 56 10.73 -16.55 -11.87
CA SER A 56 11.94 -17.16 -11.32
C SER A 56 12.83 -16.18 -10.54
N THR A 57 12.75 -14.88 -10.83
CA THR A 57 13.52 -13.88 -10.07
C THR A 57 12.89 -13.50 -8.73
N LYS A 58 11.65 -13.94 -8.48
CA LYS A 58 10.95 -13.71 -7.19
C LYS A 58 11.13 -14.86 -6.23
N ASP A 59 11.25 -16.08 -6.75
CA ASP A 59 11.38 -17.28 -5.95
C ASP A 59 12.86 -17.43 -5.57
N GLU A 60 13.15 -17.59 -4.28
CA GLU A 60 14.48 -17.96 -3.83
C GLU A 60 14.71 -19.44 -4.20
N VAL A 61 15.62 -19.67 -5.15
CA VAL A 61 15.93 -21.02 -5.60
C VAL A 61 17.06 -21.54 -4.72
N GLU A 62 16.71 -22.48 -3.85
CA GLU A 62 17.67 -23.27 -3.07
C GLU A 62 18.34 -24.26 -4.02
N ALA A 63 19.65 -24.10 -4.23
CA ALA A 63 20.45 -25.05 -4.98
C ALA A 63 20.71 -26.30 -4.12
N SER A 64 21.15 -27.39 -4.77
CA SER A 64 21.41 -28.69 -4.12
C SER A 64 22.49 -28.65 -3.03
N ASP A 65 23.21 -27.54 -2.91
CA ASP A 65 24.27 -27.27 -1.93
C ASP A 65 23.80 -26.34 -0.79
N ASP A 66 22.49 -26.18 -0.60
CA ASP A 66 21.83 -25.29 0.36
C ASP A 66 22.17 -23.79 0.15
N ASN A 67 22.75 -23.43 -1.00
CA ASN A 67 22.96 -22.04 -1.35
C ASN A 67 21.71 -21.46 -2.01
N VAL A 68 21.23 -20.34 -1.46
CA VAL A 68 20.12 -19.57 -2.02
C VAL A 68 20.69 -18.57 -3.03
N PHE A 69 20.28 -18.70 -4.30
CA PHE A 69 20.66 -17.73 -5.34
C PHE A 69 19.42 -17.00 -5.87
N LYS A 70 19.56 -15.68 -6.04
CA LYS A 70 18.55 -14.87 -6.73
C LYS A 70 18.82 -14.90 -8.22
N VAL A 71 17.82 -15.30 -9.00
CA VAL A 71 17.89 -15.22 -10.47
C VAL A 71 17.85 -13.73 -10.85
N LEU A 72 18.92 -13.24 -11.46
CA LEU A 72 19.01 -11.88 -11.98
C LEU A 72 18.30 -11.80 -13.35
N LEU A 73 17.70 -10.65 -13.64
CA LEU A 73 17.04 -10.37 -14.93
C LEU A 73 18.08 -10.05 -16.02
N HIS A 74 18.91 -11.04 -16.35
CA HIS A 74 19.88 -10.94 -17.43
C HIS A 74 19.35 -11.55 -18.73
N CYS A 75 19.77 -10.98 -19.87
CA CYS A 75 19.51 -11.55 -21.19
C CYS A 75 20.14 -12.96 -21.29
N PRO A 76 19.37 -14.01 -21.63
CA PRO A 76 19.91 -15.37 -21.74
C PRO A 76 21.03 -15.53 -22.78
N ASN A 77 21.10 -14.64 -23.77
CA ASN A 77 22.10 -14.70 -24.83
C ASN A 77 23.39 -13.94 -24.48
N CYS A 78 23.31 -12.65 -24.15
CA CYS A 78 24.49 -11.79 -23.94
C CYS A 78 24.76 -11.44 -22.47
N ARG A 79 23.90 -11.88 -21.55
CA ARG A 79 23.96 -11.61 -20.10
C ARG A 79 23.85 -10.15 -19.67
N SER A 80 23.57 -9.21 -20.58
CA SER A 80 23.29 -7.82 -20.20
C SER A 80 22.00 -7.72 -19.38
N ASP A 81 21.96 -6.74 -18.47
CA ASP A 81 20.76 -6.46 -17.68
C ASP A 81 19.60 -6.00 -18.56
N ILE A 82 18.48 -6.72 -18.45
CA ILE A 82 17.20 -6.39 -19.10
C ILE A 82 16.16 -5.90 -18.08
N GLY A 83 16.49 -5.87 -16.79
CA GLY A 83 15.62 -5.42 -15.70
C GLY A 83 14.95 -4.05 -15.94
N PRO A 84 15.65 -3.02 -16.47
CA PRO A 84 15.06 -1.72 -16.72
C PRO A 84 13.93 -1.70 -17.75
N SER A 85 13.98 -2.57 -18.77
CA SER A 85 13.09 -2.55 -19.93
C SER A 85 12.09 -3.70 -19.98
N ILE A 86 12.39 -4.84 -19.34
CA ILE A 86 11.61 -6.08 -19.44
C ILE A 86 10.14 -5.88 -19.05
N ARG A 87 9.85 -5.02 -18.06
CA ARG A 87 8.49 -4.74 -17.59
C ARG A 87 7.66 -4.00 -18.64
N ASP A 88 8.29 -3.09 -19.38
CA ASP A 88 7.63 -2.35 -20.46
C ASP A 88 7.32 -3.29 -21.61
N THR A 89 8.29 -4.12 -22.01
CA THR A 89 8.08 -5.13 -23.06
C THR A 89 6.92 -6.08 -22.69
N VAL A 90 6.86 -6.58 -21.44
CA VAL A 90 5.71 -7.41 -20.98
C VAL A 90 4.40 -6.64 -21.07
N LEU A 91 4.37 -5.37 -20.63
CA LEU A 91 3.17 -4.55 -20.66
C LEU A 91 2.66 -4.37 -22.10
N LEU A 92 3.53 -3.98 -23.03
CA LEU A 92 3.19 -3.75 -24.43
C LEU A 92 2.70 -5.03 -25.11
N ARG A 93 3.39 -6.15 -24.90
CA ARG A 93 2.97 -7.46 -25.43
C ARG A 93 1.60 -7.89 -24.92
N LYS A 94 1.31 -7.69 -23.63
CA LYS A 94 -0.01 -7.95 -23.08
C LYS A 94 -1.05 -7.07 -23.76
N VAL A 95 -0.82 -5.76 -23.82
CA VAL A 95 -1.73 -4.81 -24.48
C VAL A 95 -2.08 -5.28 -25.89
N ASP A 96 -1.09 -5.65 -26.68
CA ASP A 96 -1.30 -6.09 -28.06
C ASP A 96 -1.97 -7.48 -28.14
N LYS A 97 -1.61 -8.43 -27.26
CA LYS A 97 -2.32 -9.71 -27.10
C LYS A 97 -3.82 -9.49 -26.86
N TYR A 98 -4.20 -8.58 -25.97
CA TYR A 98 -5.62 -8.31 -25.67
C TYR A 98 -6.31 -7.42 -26.69
N LYS A 99 -5.60 -6.49 -27.35
CA LYS A 99 -6.15 -5.74 -28.48
C LYS A 99 -6.43 -6.67 -29.66
N ALA A 100 -5.54 -7.62 -29.92
CA ALA A 100 -5.76 -8.66 -30.91
C ALA A 100 -7.04 -9.45 -30.56
N LEU A 101 -7.25 -9.83 -29.30
CA LEU A 101 -8.51 -10.50 -28.89
C LEU A 101 -9.78 -9.65 -29.10
N LYS A 102 -9.69 -8.31 -29.16
CA LYS A 102 -10.84 -7.45 -29.53
C LYS A 102 -11.15 -7.48 -31.03
N HIS A 103 -10.15 -7.73 -31.88
CA HIS A 103 -10.26 -7.64 -33.33
C HIS A 103 -10.18 -9.00 -34.05
N ILE A 104 -9.73 -10.05 -33.37
CA ILE A 104 -9.75 -11.42 -33.87
C ILE A 104 -11.20 -11.87 -33.91
N SER A 105 -11.80 -11.69 -35.08
CA SER A 105 -12.75 -12.66 -35.59
C SER A 105 -11.94 -13.94 -35.75
N THR A 106 -12.31 -15.00 -35.03
CA THR A 106 -11.85 -16.35 -35.38
C THR A 106 -12.10 -16.58 -36.88
N SER A 107 -11.49 -17.59 -37.51
CA SER A 107 -11.82 -18.00 -38.89
C SER A 107 -13.34 -18.14 -39.14
N ASP A 108 -14.10 -18.27 -38.06
CA ASP A 108 -15.54 -18.48 -37.99
C ASP A 108 -16.32 -17.18 -37.64
N GLY A 109 -15.64 -16.03 -37.52
CA GLY A 109 -16.25 -14.72 -37.22
C GLY A 109 -16.70 -14.55 -35.75
N SER A 110 -16.38 -15.49 -34.87
CA SER A 110 -16.78 -15.43 -33.46
C SER A 110 -15.82 -14.55 -32.64
N ILE A 111 -16.36 -13.45 -32.09
CA ILE A 111 -15.73 -12.62 -31.06
C ILE A 111 -15.46 -13.48 -29.83
N VAL A 112 -14.23 -13.46 -29.30
CA VAL A 112 -13.90 -14.14 -28.04
C VAL A 112 -14.79 -13.59 -26.95
N LYS A 113 -15.68 -14.43 -26.41
CA LYS A 113 -16.64 -14.01 -25.40
C LYS A 113 -15.91 -13.85 -24.07
N ASP A 114 -16.30 -12.87 -23.28
CA ASP A 114 -15.71 -12.60 -21.96
C ASP A 114 -15.70 -13.83 -21.03
N LYS A 115 -16.65 -14.75 -21.22
CA LYS A 115 -16.73 -16.03 -20.48
C LYS A 115 -15.55 -16.97 -20.73
N ASP A 116 -14.83 -16.81 -21.83
CA ASP A 116 -13.71 -17.67 -22.23
C ASP A 116 -12.37 -17.10 -21.73
N LEU A 117 -12.39 -15.89 -21.16
CA LEU A 117 -11.24 -15.24 -20.55
C LEU A 117 -11.13 -15.61 -19.06
N SER A 118 -9.92 -15.88 -18.60
CA SER A 118 -9.64 -16.02 -17.17
C SER A 118 -9.93 -14.73 -16.41
N ALA A 119 -10.13 -14.83 -15.09
CA ALA A 119 -10.41 -13.67 -14.26
C ALA A 119 -9.28 -12.61 -14.31
N SER A 120 -8.03 -13.02 -14.48
CA SER A 120 -6.89 -12.11 -14.69
C SER A 120 -6.97 -11.37 -16.02
N GLU A 121 -7.33 -12.06 -17.09
CA GLU A 121 -7.48 -11.50 -18.44
C GLU A 121 -8.64 -10.51 -18.50
N LEU A 122 -9.78 -10.82 -17.88
CA LEU A 122 -10.91 -9.90 -17.77
C LEU A 122 -10.57 -8.63 -17.00
N ARG A 123 -9.86 -8.75 -15.87
CA ARG A 123 -9.40 -7.58 -15.10
C ARG A 123 -8.46 -6.70 -15.91
N PHE A 124 -7.53 -7.31 -16.63
CA PHE A 124 -6.61 -6.55 -17.48
C PHE A 124 -7.35 -5.86 -18.62
N LYS A 125 -8.25 -6.57 -19.32
CA LYS A 125 -9.10 -6.00 -20.37
C LYS A 125 -9.92 -4.82 -19.87
N HIS A 126 -10.55 -4.94 -18.69
CA HIS A 126 -11.32 -3.87 -18.08
C HIS A 126 -10.45 -2.68 -17.65
N GLY A 127 -9.27 -2.95 -17.07
CA GLY A 127 -8.28 -1.95 -16.72
C GLY A 127 -7.82 -1.14 -17.94
N LEU A 128 -7.54 -1.82 -19.07
CA LEU A 128 -7.19 -1.15 -20.33
C LEU A 128 -8.27 -0.19 -20.83
N GLU A 129 -9.54 -0.47 -20.55
CA GLU A 129 -10.67 0.34 -21.04
C GLU A 129 -11.01 1.51 -20.13
N LYS A 130 -10.81 1.36 -18.82
CA LYS A 130 -11.36 2.30 -17.83
C LYS A 130 -10.31 3.02 -16.99
N ASP A 131 -9.10 2.47 -16.86
CA ASP A 131 -8.09 3.04 -15.98
C ASP A 131 -7.16 3.99 -16.74
N VAL A 132 -7.29 5.29 -16.46
CA VAL A 132 -6.44 6.35 -17.02
C VAL A 132 -4.96 6.11 -16.71
N LYS A 133 -4.63 5.54 -15.54
CA LYS A 133 -3.24 5.26 -15.15
C LYS A 133 -2.62 4.17 -16.01
N ILE A 134 -3.40 3.15 -16.37
CA ILE A 134 -2.96 2.09 -17.28
C ILE A 134 -2.70 2.69 -18.67
N ALA A 135 -3.57 3.57 -19.16
CA ALA A 135 -3.35 4.26 -20.43
C ALA A 135 -2.04 5.08 -20.43
N THR A 136 -1.81 5.89 -19.39
CA THR A 136 -0.56 6.66 -19.23
C THR A 136 0.68 5.76 -19.14
N ALA A 137 0.59 4.63 -18.44
CA ALA A 137 1.70 3.67 -18.34
C ALA A 137 2.05 3.05 -19.71
N ILE A 138 1.04 2.75 -20.53
CA ILE A 138 1.20 2.22 -21.88
C ILE A 138 1.88 3.25 -22.78
N GLU A 139 1.42 4.50 -22.78
CA GLU A 139 2.03 5.57 -23.57
C GLU A 139 3.50 5.79 -23.18
N ALA A 140 3.80 5.76 -21.88
CA ALA A 140 5.17 5.92 -21.39
C ALA A 140 6.07 4.74 -21.80
N ALA A 141 5.56 3.50 -21.75
CA ALA A 141 6.28 2.32 -22.21
C ALA A 141 6.53 2.35 -23.73
N GLN A 142 5.53 2.77 -24.52
CA GLN A 142 5.68 2.95 -25.98
C GLN A 142 6.70 4.03 -26.35
N GLU A 143 6.75 5.13 -25.59
CA GLU A 143 7.75 6.18 -25.81
C GLU A 143 9.18 5.67 -25.51
N ARG A 144 9.37 4.93 -24.41
CA ARG A 144 10.68 4.33 -24.08
C ARG A 144 11.12 3.30 -25.13
N GLU A 145 10.20 2.48 -25.62
CA GLU A 145 10.48 1.55 -26.72
C GLU A 145 10.88 2.27 -28.01
N ARG A 146 10.14 3.32 -28.40
CA ARG A 146 10.47 4.14 -29.57
C ARG A 146 11.85 4.77 -29.46
N GLN A 147 12.22 5.27 -28.28
CA GLN A 147 13.54 5.83 -28.03
C GLN A 147 14.63 4.76 -28.19
N PHE A 148 14.45 3.59 -27.59
CA PHE A 148 15.39 2.48 -27.70
C PHE A 148 15.61 2.05 -29.16
N LEU A 149 14.52 1.84 -29.92
CA LEU A 149 14.59 1.44 -31.33
C LEU A 149 15.23 2.53 -32.21
N ARG A 150 15.00 3.81 -31.90
CA ARG A 150 15.66 4.92 -32.58
C ARG A 150 17.17 4.91 -32.36
N THR A 151 17.61 4.68 -31.12
CA THR A 151 19.05 4.59 -30.80
C THR A 151 19.72 3.43 -31.51
N LEU A 152 19.07 2.27 -31.64
CA LEU A 152 19.59 1.13 -32.41
C LEU A 152 19.76 1.47 -33.89
N SER A 153 18.77 2.15 -34.49
CA SER A 153 18.82 2.58 -35.89
C SER A 153 19.98 3.57 -36.14
N GLU A 154 20.15 4.56 -35.25
CA GLU A 154 21.22 5.56 -35.36
C GLU A 154 22.62 4.94 -35.18
N SER A 155 22.76 3.95 -34.28
CA SER A 155 24.02 3.25 -34.03
C SER A 155 24.50 2.43 -35.23
N ASN A 156 23.56 1.83 -35.98
CA ASN A 156 23.89 1.05 -37.18
C ASN A 156 24.35 1.94 -38.35
N LEU A 157 23.88 3.19 -38.44
CA LEU A 157 24.31 4.13 -39.48
C LEU A 157 25.72 4.68 -39.25
N GLN A 158 26.13 4.90 -37.99
CA GLN A 158 27.48 5.41 -37.69
C GLN A 158 28.59 4.39 -37.98
N PHE A 159 28.28 3.10 -38.11
CA PHE A 159 29.28 2.08 -38.38
C PHE A 159 29.63 1.92 -39.87
N MET A 160 28.78 2.39 -40.79
CA MET A 160 28.99 2.22 -42.24
C MET A 160 29.73 3.40 -42.91
N ASP A 161 29.93 4.53 -42.21
CA ASP A 161 30.49 5.77 -42.78
C ASP A 161 31.93 6.10 -42.34
N LEU A 162 32.64 5.18 -41.67
CA LEU A 162 34.02 5.37 -41.23
C LEU A 162 34.99 4.34 -41.85
N ASP A 163 35.25 4.48 -43.16
CA ASP A 163 36.39 3.83 -43.82
C ASP A 163 37.30 4.85 -44.56
N LEU A 164 37.34 6.09 -44.08
CA LEU A 164 38.34 7.08 -44.50
C LEU A 164 39.09 7.60 -43.27
N GLY A 165 40.30 7.07 -43.11
CA GLY A 165 41.15 7.23 -41.93
C GLY A 165 41.44 8.68 -41.54
N ILE A 166 41.18 8.98 -40.27
CA ILE A 166 41.85 10.02 -39.51
C ILE A 166 42.09 9.45 -38.11
N ASP A 167 43.37 9.26 -37.78
CA ASP A 167 43.85 9.01 -36.44
C ASP A 167 43.39 10.11 -35.47
N SER A 168 43.17 9.74 -34.21
CA SER A 168 42.93 10.62 -33.07
C SER A 168 41.53 11.23 -32.94
N LEU A 169 40.61 10.45 -32.39
CA LEU A 169 39.57 11.01 -31.52
C LEU A 169 39.35 10.11 -30.30
N GLU A 170 39.72 10.62 -29.13
CA GLU A 170 39.48 10.03 -27.82
C GLU A 170 38.00 9.65 -27.70
N LYS A 171 37.78 8.34 -27.58
CA LYS A 171 36.48 7.70 -27.40
C LYS A 171 35.88 8.23 -26.10
N LYS A 172 34.92 9.16 -26.19
CA LYS A 172 34.01 9.50 -25.10
C LYS A 172 33.13 8.28 -24.81
N GLY A 173 33.66 7.39 -23.97
CA GLY A 173 32.88 6.39 -23.25
C GLY A 173 32.17 7.04 -22.07
N GLU A 174 31.22 7.94 -22.36
CA GLU A 174 30.28 8.52 -21.39
C GLU A 174 28.94 8.73 -22.09
N LEU A 175 28.40 7.65 -22.65
CA LEU A 175 26.98 7.54 -22.88
C LEU A 175 26.58 6.38 -21.99
N TRP A 176 25.72 6.64 -20.99
CA TRP A 176 25.35 5.70 -19.92
C TRP A 176 26.35 5.59 -18.76
N SER A 177 26.66 6.71 -18.09
CA SER A 177 26.94 6.63 -16.64
C SER A 177 25.60 6.52 -15.91
N PHE A 178 25.12 5.30 -15.70
CA PHE A 178 24.28 5.07 -14.55
C PHE A 178 25.24 5.07 -13.36
N ASP A 179 25.08 6.01 -12.44
CA ASP A 179 25.79 5.95 -11.17
C ASP A 179 25.53 4.58 -10.55
N ASP A 180 26.60 3.81 -10.42
CA ASP A 180 26.66 2.55 -9.72
C ASP A 180 26.40 2.79 -8.21
N GLU A 181 25.14 3.00 -7.84
CA GLU A 181 24.63 2.51 -6.56
C GLU A 181 23.89 1.19 -6.81
N GLU A 182 24.71 0.20 -7.20
CA GLU A 182 24.38 -1.20 -7.25
C GLU A 182 23.94 -1.67 -5.85
N GLY A 183 22.67 -2.10 -5.79
CA GLY A 183 22.26 -3.27 -5.02
C GLY A 183 22.11 -3.09 -3.52
N PHE A 184 20.89 -2.82 -3.05
CA PHE A 184 20.31 -3.53 -1.92
C PHE A 184 18.78 -3.33 -1.87
N GLU A 185 18.04 -4.37 -2.29
CA GLU A 185 16.65 -4.62 -1.90
C GLU A 185 16.48 -6.09 -1.43
N ALA A 186 16.46 -6.23 -0.10
CA ALA A 186 15.53 -6.97 0.76
C ALA A 186 15.27 -8.49 0.58
N ASP A 187 15.52 -9.21 1.68
CA ASP A 187 14.66 -10.11 2.49
C ASP A 187 13.87 -11.29 1.87
N ILE A 188 14.56 -12.41 1.61
CA ILE A 188 14.52 -13.76 2.26
C ILE A 188 13.18 -14.50 2.56
N ASP A 189 11.98 -13.91 2.59
CA ASP A 189 10.79 -14.66 3.12
C ASP A 189 9.60 -14.85 2.17
N GLY A 190 9.75 -14.66 0.85
CA GLY A 190 8.74 -15.11 -0.14
C GLY A 190 7.30 -14.54 0.02
N THR A 191 7.09 -13.55 0.89
CA THR A 191 5.77 -13.00 1.21
C THR A 191 5.77 -11.50 0.90
N PRO A 192 4.87 -10.98 0.05
CA PRO A 192 4.88 -9.58 -0.34
C PRO A 192 4.61 -8.65 0.86
N LYS A 193 5.64 -8.00 1.40
CA LYS A 193 5.56 -7.02 2.51
C LYS A 193 5.29 -5.57 2.07
N SER A 194 4.69 -5.35 0.88
CA SER A 194 4.06 -4.07 0.56
C SER A 194 2.55 -4.29 0.46
N PHE A 195 1.87 -4.15 1.58
CA PHE A 195 0.43 -4.29 1.66
C PHE A 195 -0.23 -3.05 1.04
N VAL A 196 -0.69 -3.17 -0.19
CA VAL A 196 -1.92 -2.46 -0.57
C VAL A 196 -3.03 -3.23 0.10
N PHE A 197 -3.62 -2.68 1.17
CA PHE A 197 -4.74 -3.30 1.87
C PHE A 197 -5.85 -3.69 0.89
N LYS A 198 -5.90 -4.97 0.51
CA LYS A 198 -7.10 -5.60 -0.02
C LYS A 198 -7.80 -6.24 1.16
N HIS A 199 -8.75 -5.52 1.74
CA HIS A 199 -9.65 -6.08 2.73
C HIS A 199 -10.33 -7.33 2.16
N HIS A 200 -10.16 -8.46 2.85
CA HIS A 200 -10.82 -9.74 2.55
C HIS A 200 -12.16 -9.91 3.30
N SER A 201 -12.63 -8.89 4.00
CA SER A 201 -14.02 -8.82 4.43
C SER A 201 -14.86 -8.41 3.23
N ASP A 202 -15.85 -9.24 2.86
CA ASP A 202 -16.95 -8.95 1.91
C ASP A 202 -17.86 -7.82 2.44
N MET A 203 -17.26 -6.75 2.97
CA MET A 203 -17.92 -5.50 3.26
C MET A 203 -18.25 -4.88 1.91
N HIS A 204 -19.52 -4.97 1.52
CA HIS A 204 -20.11 -4.15 0.46
C HIS A 204 -19.88 -2.67 0.79
N LEU A 205 -18.70 -2.15 0.47
CA LEU A 205 -18.46 -0.72 0.35
C LEU A 205 -19.33 -0.25 -0.80
N GLU A 206 -20.44 0.38 -0.47
CA GLU A 206 -21.28 1.09 -1.42
C GLU A 206 -20.36 2.01 -2.25
N LYS A 207 -20.30 1.78 -3.56
CA LYS A 207 -19.43 2.48 -4.52
C LYS A 207 -19.87 3.93 -4.78
N HIS A 208 -20.28 4.66 -3.76
CA HIS A 208 -20.66 6.06 -3.86
C HIS A 208 -19.52 6.95 -3.38
N ASP A 209 -18.95 7.74 -4.31
CA ASP A 209 -18.20 9.00 -4.11
C ASP A 209 -16.99 9.02 -3.15
N ALA A 210 -16.66 7.92 -2.48
CA ALA A 210 -15.66 7.88 -1.40
C ALA A 210 -14.20 8.03 -1.90
N GLU A 211 -13.91 7.75 -3.16
CA GLU A 211 -12.55 7.91 -3.71
C GLU A 211 -12.13 9.38 -3.83
N ASP A 212 -13.07 10.28 -4.17
CA ASP A 212 -12.78 11.71 -4.27
C ASP A 212 -12.65 12.37 -2.89
N ASP A 213 -13.39 11.86 -1.89
CA ASP A 213 -13.29 12.33 -0.51
C ASP A 213 -11.93 11.95 0.13
N LEU A 214 -11.36 10.79 -0.23
CA LEU A 214 -10.08 10.31 0.30
C LEU A 214 -8.90 11.23 -0.08
N ILE A 215 -8.94 11.88 -1.24
CA ILE A 215 -7.87 12.75 -1.73
C ILE A 215 -7.67 13.99 -0.84
N ASN A 216 -8.72 14.39 -0.11
CA ASN A 216 -8.73 15.63 0.66
C ASN A 216 -8.56 15.44 2.18
N VAL A 217 -8.50 14.21 2.68
CA VAL A 217 -8.33 13.97 4.11
C VAL A 217 -6.90 14.25 4.53
N LYS A 218 -6.71 15.30 5.35
CA LYS A 218 -5.42 15.59 5.98
C LYS A 218 -5.16 14.58 7.09
N SER A 219 -4.00 13.90 7.05
CA SER A 219 -3.60 12.96 8.10
C SER A 219 -3.52 13.65 9.47
N ASP A 220 -4.12 13.05 10.48
CA ASP A 220 -4.02 13.51 11.87
C ASP A 220 -3.12 12.56 12.67
N LYS A 221 -1.88 13.00 12.89
CA LYS A 221 -0.86 12.23 13.63
C LYS A 221 -1.36 11.82 15.03
N THR A 222 -2.14 12.67 15.70
CA THR A 222 -2.57 12.36 17.07
C THR A 222 -3.54 11.18 17.16
N LEU A 223 -4.13 10.75 16.04
CA LEU A 223 -4.97 9.55 15.96
C LEU A 223 -4.20 8.25 15.74
N LEU A 224 -2.92 8.34 15.36
CA LEU A 224 -2.13 7.21 14.87
C LEU A 224 -1.19 6.60 15.92
N TYR A 225 -1.28 7.03 17.19
CA TYR A 225 -0.59 6.42 18.33
C TYR A 225 0.94 6.34 18.24
N GLY A 226 1.60 7.22 17.49
CA GLY A 226 3.05 7.11 17.29
C GLY A 226 3.45 6.07 16.24
N LEU A 227 2.48 5.49 15.52
CA LEU A 227 2.70 4.51 14.46
C LEU A 227 2.94 5.18 13.10
N GLU A 228 2.94 6.51 13.03
CA GLU A 228 3.12 7.28 11.78
C GLU A 228 4.43 6.94 11.05
N PRO A 229 5.58 6.71 11.73
CA PRO A 229 6.81 6.29 11.06
C PRO A 229 6.70 4.93 10.34
N PHE A 230 5.73 4.12 10.73
CA PHE A 230 5.48 2.77 10.20
C PHE A 230 4.34 2.75 9.18
N MET A 231 3.93 3.91 8.67
CA MET A 231 2.87 4.04 7.67
C MET A 231 3.34 4.90 6.50
N THR A 232 2.89 4.54 5.30
CA THR A 232 2.90 5.43 4.14
C THR A 232 1.93 6.59 4.35
N ASP A 233 2.15 7.73 3.68
CA ASP A 233 1.22 8.86 3.77
C ASP A 233 -0.21 8.50 3.33
N GLN A 234 -0.37 7.59 2.37
CA GLN A 234 -1.69 7.10 1.95
C GLN A 234 -2.39 6.29 3.07
N GLU A 235 -1.66 5.42 3.77
CA GLU A 235 -2.19 4.68 4.92
C GLU A 235 -2.59 5.63 6.06
N LYS A 236 -1.78 6.66 6.33
CA LYS A 236 -2.10 7.68 7.34
C LYS A 236 -3.40 8.40 7.01
N GLN A 237 -3.59 8.79 5.75
CA GLN A 237 -4.81 9.45 5.26
C GLN A 237 -6.01 8.52 5.36
N TYR A 238 -5.86 7.28 4.90
CA TYR A 238 -6.93 6.28 4.90
C TYR A 238 -7.38 5.92 6.32
N ILE A 239 -6.45 5.65 7.23
CA ILE A 239 -6.79 5.37 8.64
C ILE A 239 -7.44 6.60 9.29
N THR A 240 -6.94 7.81 9.02
CA THR A 240 -7.57 9.04 9.51
C THR A 240 -9.00 9.17 9.00
N TYR A 241 -9.24 8.91 7.71
CA TYR A 241 -10.57 8.90 7.12
C TYR A 241 -11.50 7.92 7.85
N LEU A 242 -11.07 6.67 8.01
CA LEU A 242 -11.87 5.64 8.68
C LEU A 242 -12.22 6.03 10.13
N LEU A 243 -11.24 6.46 10.92
CA LEU A 243 -11.41 6.89 12.31
C LEU A 243 -12.38 8.08 12.44
N THR A 244 -12.41 8.96 11.45
CA THR A 244 -13.17 10.21 11.48
C THR A 244 -14.48 10.18 10.68
N SER A 245 -14.79 9.05 10.03
CA SER A 245 -15.99 8.88 9.20
C SER A 245 -17.31 8.93 9.98
N GLY A 246 -17.28 8.66 11.29
CA GLY A 246 -18.45 8.52 12.14
C GLY A 246 -19.20 7.20 12.01
N SER A 247 -18.66 6.25 11.23
CA SER A 247 -19.19 4.88 11.11
C SER A 247 -18.52 3.94 12.11
N PRO A 248 -19.28 3.23 12.97
CA PRO A 248 -18.77 2.15 13.81
C PRO A 248 -17.96 1.09 13.05
N ASN A 249 -18.39 0.70 11.86
CA ASN A 249 -17.73 -0.35 11.07
C ASN A 249 -16.36 0.12 10.54
N ASN A 250 -16.29 1.36 10.05
CA ASN A 250 -15.03 1.96 9.62
C ASN A 250 -14.07 2.11 10.81
N LEU A 251 -14.61 2.42 11.98
CA LEU A 251 -13.84 2.56 13.21
C LEU A 251 -13.23 1.21 13.66
N ALA A 252 -14.00 0.13 13.56
CA ALA A 252 -13.50 -1.23 13.80
C ALA A 252 -12.43 -1.64 12.78
N ALA A 253 -12.65 -1.37 11.49
CA ALA A 253 -11.65 -1.60 10.46
C ALA A 253 -10.36 -0.83 10.73
N ALA A 254 -10.46 0.45 11.11
CA ALA A 254 -9.29 1.25 11.47
C ALA A 254 -8.52 0.68 12.67
N ALA A 255 -9.22 0.14 13.68
CA ALA A 255 -8.60 -0.50 14.83
C ALA A 255 -7.79 -1.73 14.43
N GLU A 256 -8.32 -2.56 13.53
CA GLU A 256 -7.62 -3.72 12.96
C GLU A 256 -6.37 -3.27 12.18
N LEU A 257 -6.49 -2.26 11.31
CA LEU A 257 -5.36 -1.73 10.55
C LEU A 257 -4.24 -1.23 11.49
N LEU A 258 -4.61 -0.47 12.52
CA LEU A 258 -3.66 0.04 13.50
C LEU A 258 -2.97 -1.08 14.29
N ASP A 259 -3.68 -2.13 14.67
CA ASP A 259 -3.07 -3.27 15.35
C ASP A 259 -2.07 -4.01 14.45
N ARG A 260 -2.41 -4.22 13.17
CA ARG A 260 -1.49 -4.79 12.18
C ARG A 260 -0.24 -3.92 12.01
N VAL A 261 -0.38 -2.61 11.90
CA VAL A 261 0.79 -1.70 11.83
C VAL A 261 1.60 -1.75 13.13
N ALA A 262 0.95 -1.79 14.29
CA ALA A 262 1.63 -1.93 15.57
C ALA A 262 2.41 -3.25 15.66
N HIS A 263 1.86 -4.34 15.12
CA HIS A 263 2.55 -5.63 15.02
C HIS A 263 3.81 -5.52 14.16
N LEU A 264 3.71 -4.95 12.96
CA LEU A 264 4.86 -4.73 12.06
C LEU A 264 5.92 -3.83 12.70
N SER A 265 5.49 -2.79 13.40
CA SER A 265 6.36 -1.88 14.15
C SER A 265 7.18 -2.63 15.21
N ARG A 266 6.56 -3.56 15.96
CA ARG A 266 7.26 -4.42 16.93
C ARG A 266 8.30 -5.34 16.27
N LEU A 267 8.10 -5.70 15.02
CA LEU A 267 9.06 -6.45 14.20
C LEU A 267 10.14 -5.56 13.57
N GLY A 268 10.10 -4.24 13.79
CA GLY A 268 11.02 -3.29 13.17
C GLY A 268 10.82 -3.12 11.67
N GLN A 269 9.67 -3.55 11.13
CA GLN A 269 9.37 -3.47 9.71
C GLN A 269 8.78 -2.09 9.40
N TYR A 270 9.49 -1.32 8.57
CA TYR A 270 9.03 -0.04 8.05
C TYR A 270 8.41 -0.23 6.66
N PRO A 271 7.38 0.53 6.28
CA PRO A 271 6.92 0.58 4.91
C PRO A 271 8.10 0.90 4.01
N CYS A 272 8.18 0.23 2.85
CA CYS A 272 9.20 0.53 1.86
C CYS A 272 8.99 1.95 1.31
N MET A 273 9.58 2.95 1.96
CA MET A 273 9.52 4.37 1.61
C MET A 273 10.08 4.65 0.21
N LYS A 274 10.84 3.70 -0.37
CA LYS A 274 11.44 3.82 -1.71
C LYS A 274 10.40 4.01 -2.82
N ARG A 275 9.14 3.60 -2.62
CA ARG A 275 8.06 3.81 -3.63
C ARG A 275 7.30 5.14 -3.53
N GLN A 276 7.38 5.87 -2.41
CA GLN A 276 6.62 7.14 -2.29
C GLN A 276 7.29 8.29 -3.04
N ASN A 277 8.62 8.23 -3.21
CA ASN A 277 9.36 9.23 -3.98
C ASN A 277 9.26 9.04 -5.51
N SER A 278 8.60 7.98 -6.00
CA SER A 278 8.42 7.71 -7.44
C SER A 278 7.03 8.08 -7.97
N VAL A 279 6.16 8.67 -7.15
CA VAL A 279 4.88 9.24 -7.62
C VAL A 279 5.02 10.75 -7.74
N CYS A 280 5.27 11.18 -8.99
CA CYS A 280 5.02 12.51 -9.55
C CYS A 280 5.84 13.71 -9.01
N GLY A 281 6.99 14.00 -9.64
CA GLY A 281 7.57 15.36 -9.66
C GLY A 281 9.09 15.47 -9.74
N SER A 282 9.63 15.58 -10.95
CA SER A 282 10.74 16.52 -11.27
C SER A 282 12.12 16.35 -10.60
N LYS A 283 12.67 15.14 -10.41
CA LYS A 283 14.08 14.99 -9.97
C LYS A 283 15.13 15.18 -11.07
N SER A 284 14.74 15.19 -12.34
CA SER A 284 15.66 15.38 -13.48
C SER A 284 16.35 16.76 -13.51
N ILE A 285 15.73 17.82 -12.98
CA ILE A 285 16.30 19.19 -13.06
C ILE A 285 17.18 19.55 -11.85
N GLN A 286 17.02 18.88 -10.71
CA GLN A 286 17.86 19.12 -9.52
C GLN A 286 19.18 18.32 -9.54
N SER A 287 19.23 17.18 -10.24
CA SER A 287 20.48 16.43 -10.42
C SER A 287 21.52 17.23 -11.24
N ILE A 288 21.09 17.91 -12.31
CA ILE A 288 21.98 18.72 -13.18
C ILE A 288 22.58 19.94 -12.45
N ARG A 289 21.86 20.53 -11.48
CA ARG A 289 22.39 21.66 -10.68
C ARG A 289 23.44 21.25 -9.67
N ASN A 290 23.42 20.00 -9.20
CA ASN A 290 24.39 19.51 -8.23
C ASN A 290 25.69 19.06 -8.92
N VAL A 291 25.59 18.44 -10.10
CA VAL A 291 26.75 18.03 -10.93
C VAL A 291 27.58 19.22 -11.41
N ILE A 292 26.97 20.36 -11.75
CA ILE A 292 27.71 21.59 -12.12
C ILE A 292 28.43 22.23 -10.91
N LYS A 293 27.99 21.93 -9.69
CA LYS A 293 28.58 22.48 -8.46
C LYS A 293 29.75 21.62 -7.96
N GLU A 294 29.69 20.31 -8.13
CA GLU A 294 30.69 19.38 -7.63
C GLU A 294 32.02 19.38 -8.41
N ALA A 295 32.01 19.80 -9.68
CA ALA A 295 33.24 19.92 -10.47
C ALA A 295 34.13 21.13 -10.09
N ASN A 296 33.60 22.12 -9.36
CA ASN A 296 34.37 23.31 -8.94
C ASN A 296 34.92 23.22 -7.51
N ASP A 297 34.47 22.27 -6.69
CA ASP A 297 34.71 22.29 -5.24
C ASP A 297 35.85 21.35 -4.76
N GLU A 298 36.53 20.63 -5.66
CA GLU A 298 37.56 19.65 -5.28
C GLU A 298 38.88 20.27 -4.76
N LYS A 299 39.11 21.59 -4.94
CA LYS A 299 40.28 22.29 -4.38
C LYS A 299 40.05 22.96 -3.02
N GLU A 300 38.82 23.02 -2.50
CA GLU A 300 38.48 23.66 -1.20
C GLU A 300 38.16 22.67 -0.05
N LYS A 301 38.23 21.35 -0.28
CA LYS A 301 37.75 20.33 0.66
C LYS A 301 38.53 20.21 2.00
N ASN A 302 39.74 20.76 2.11
CA ASN A 302 40.52 20.68 3.37
C ASN A 302 40.32 21.87 4.34
N THR A 303 39.75 22.98 3.90
CA THR A 303 39.41 24.14 4.76
C THR A 303 37.93 24.16 5.17
N LEU A 304 37.03 23.58 4.36
CA LEU A 304 35.59 23.54 4.65
C LEU A 304 35.16 22.51 5.70
N ALA A 305 35.90 21.41 5.87
CA ALA A 305 35.55 20.37 6.86
C ALA A 305 35.59 20.87 8.32
N LYS A 306 36.39 21.91 8.61
CA LYS A 306 36.38 22.61 9.92
C LYS A 306 35.25 23.64 10.05
N GLN A 307 34.78 24.25 8.96
CA GLN A 307 33.63 25.18 8.97
C GLN A 307 32.28 24.44 8.99
N GLN A 308 32.15 23.28 8.33
CA GLN A 308 30.92 22.47 8.36
C GLN A 308 30.60 21.90 9.74
N LYS A 309 31.61 21.60 10.57
CA LYS A 309 31.39 21.22 11.98
C LYS A 309 30.84 22.36 12.84
N LEU A 310 31.10 23.62 12.51
CA LEU A 310 30.52 24.79 13.19
C LEU A 310 29.10 25.10 12.71
N LEU A 311 28.78 24.84 11.43
CA LEU A 311 27.43 24.97 10.87
C LEU A 311 26.46 23.88 11.37
N GLN A 312 26.92 22.63 11.56
CA GLN A 312 26.07 21.56 12.10
C GLN A 312 25.60 21.82 13.55
N VAL A 313 26.38 22.55 14.35
CA VAL A 313 25.96 22.93 15.73
C VAL A 313 24.83 23.95 15.70
N GLY A 314 24.78 24.83 14.70
CA GLY A 314 23.64 25.74 14.47
C GLY A 314 22.36 24.98 14.09
N THR A 315 22.47 24.03 13.16
CA THR A 315 21.32 23.27 12.65
C THR A 315 20.61 22.42 13.71
N ARG A 316 21.35 21.84 14.68
CA ARG A 316 20.73 21.06 15.77
C ARG A 316 19.85 21.90 16.68
N ARG A 317 20.28 23.13 16.99
CA ARG A 317 19.50 24.05 17.85
C ARG A 317 18.25 24.52 17.14
N GLU A 318 18.34 24.83 15.86
CA GLU A 318 17.21 25.22 15.02
C GLU A 318 16.21 24.07 14.85
N GLN A 319 16.69 22.87 14.56
CA GLN A 319 15.84 21.68 14.43
C GLN A 319 15.14 21.35 15.76
N LYS A 320 15.86 21.45 16.89
CA LYS A 320 15.23 21.31 18.21
C LYS A 320 14.14 22.37 18.44
N LEU A 321 14.39 23.62 18.07
CA LEU A 321 13.39 24.69 18.20
C LEU A 321 12.16 24.44 17.33
N LEU A 322 12.34 23.94 16.09
CA LEU A 322 11.24 23.55 15.21
C LEU A 322 10.42 22.41 15.79
N ASN A 323 11.08 21.37 16.30
CA ASN A 323 10.41 20.25 16.97
C ASN A 323 9.66 20.71 18.22
N ASP A 324 10.25 21.61 19.03
CA ASP A 324 9.60 22.18 20.21
C ASP A 324 8.35 23.01 19.83
N ILE A 325 8.39 23.72 18.69
CA ILE A 325 7.24 24.48 18.18
C ILE A 325 6.15 23.53 17.67
N GLU A 326 6.50 22.48 16.92
CA GLU A 326 5.55 21.47 16.44
C GLU A 326 4.88 20.75 17.61
N TYR A 327 5.67 20.30 18.58
CA TYR A 327 5.19 19.65 19.81
C TYR A 327 4.23 20.55 20.60
N LYS A 328 4.53 21.85 20.73
CA LYS A 328 3.60 22.80 21.38
C LYS A 328 2.29 22.97 20.61
N LYS A 329 2.34 22.94 19.27
CA LYS A 329 1.13 22.98 18.43
C LYS A 329 0.30 21.72 18.64
N GLU A 330 0.92 20.55 18.71
CA GLU A 330 0.24 19.28 18.97
C GLU A 330 -0.41 19.24 20.35
N ILE A 331 0.29 19.68 21.41
CA ILE A 331 -0.30 19.78 22.76
C ILE A 331 -1.52 20.70 22.75
N LYS A 332 -1.39 21.89 22.14
CA LYS A 332 -2.50 22.84 22.06
C LYS A 332 -3.68 22.23 21.29
N TYR A 333 -3.39 21.55 20.19
CA TYR A 333 -4.38 20.84 19.40
C TYR A 333 -5.10 19.77 20.23
N MET A 334 -4.38 18.90 20.95
CA MET A 334 -5.00 17.88 21.81
C MET A 334 -5.82 18.47 22.97
N ALA A 335 -5.42 19.63 23.52
CA ALA A 335 -6.20 20.31 24.55
C ALA A 335 -7.51 20.90 24.00
N GLU A 336 -7.50 21.33 22.74
CA GLU A 336 -8.68 21.84 22.04
C GLU A 336 -9.57 20.73 21.47
N HIS A 337 -8.95 19.61 21.09
CA HIS A 337 -9.51 18.46 20.38
C HIS A 337 -9.13 17.14 21.06
N PRO A 338 -9.59 16.93 22.31
CA PRO A 338 -9.22 15.75 23.08
C PRO A 338 -9.75 14.48 22.40
N LEU A 339 -8.97 13.41 22.53
CA LEU A 339 -9.39 12.09 22.08
C LEU A 339 -10.41 11.50 23.06
N PRO A 340 -11.33 10.63 22.57
CA PRO A 340 -12.11 9.76 23.42
C PRO A 340 -11.24 9.03 24.47
N ALA A 341 -11.78 8.85 25.67
CA ALA A 341 -11.10 8.07 26.70
C ALA A 341 -11.05 6.58 26.34
N ARG A 342 -12.05 6.13 25.58
CA ARG A 342 -12.18 4.77 25.04
C ARG A 342 -11.90 4.77 23.56
N MET A 343 -10.64 4.75 23.20
CA MET A 343 -10.28 4.64 21.79
C MET A 343 -10.44 3.20 21.27
N PRO A 344 -10.69 3.04 19.96
CA PRO A 344 -10.89 1.74 19.35
C PRO A 344 -9.68 0.82 19.53
N LYS A 345 -9.95 -0.47 19.72
CA LYS A 345 -8.91 -1.50 19.85
C LYS A 345 -9.32 -2.75 19.09
N TYR A 346 -8.33 -3.55 18.74
CA TYR A 346 -8.51 -4.84 18.10
C TYR A 346 -7.78 -5.91 18.92
N ALA A 347 -8.34 -7.12 18.99
CA ALA A 347 -7.66 -8.27 19.56
C ALA A 347 -8.09 -9.56 18.88
N GLU A 348 -7.15 -10.51 18.79
CA GLU A 348 -7.38 -11.87 18.34
C GLU A 348 -7.32 -12.80 19.56
N ILE A 349 -8.43 -13.48 19.85
CA ILE A 349 -8.54 -14.35 21.01
C ILE A 349 -8.77 -15.77 20.51
N VAL A 350 -7.88 -16.68 20.87
CA VAL A 350 -8.06 -18.11 20.61
C VAL A 350 -9.15 -18.61 21.56
N ALA A 351 -10.18 -19.25 21.00
CA ALA A 351 -11.22 -19.91 21.76
C ALA A 351 -10.62 -21.13 22.47
N ASP A 352 -10.26 -20.95 23.73
CA ASP A 352 -9.97 -22.05 24.64
C ASP A 352 -11.28 -22.70 25.11
N LYS A 353 -11.16 -23.80 25.88
CA LYS A 353 -12.30 -24.49 26.51
C LYS A 353 -13.33 -23.50 27.09
N PRO A 354 -14.64 -23.77 26.96
CA PRO A 354 -15.71 -22.80 27.22
C PRO A 354 -15.67 -22.15 28.61
N ASP A 355 -15.13 -22.83 29.62
CA ASP A 355 -15.02 -22.30 30.99
C ASP A 355 -13.84 -21.31 31.19
N LEU A 356 -12.95 -21.17 30.21
CA LEU A 356 -11.70 -20.41 30.29
C LEU A 356 -11.56 -19.35 29.21
N PHE A 357 -12.67 -18.92 28.60
CA PHE A 357 -12.59 -17.86 27.61
C PHE A 357 -11.93 -16.61 28.19
N ALA A 358 -11.08 -15.96 27.39
CA ALA A 358 -10.18 -14.90 27.84
C ALA A 358 -10.89 -13.65 28.40
N LEU A 359 -12.21 -13.54 28.25
CA LEU A 359 -13.01 -12.39 28.62
C LEU A 359 -14.20 -12.80 29.47
N THR A 360 -14.44 -12.06 30.56
CA THR A 360 -15.76 -12.05 31.20
C THR A 360 -16.47 -10.76 30.86
N VAL A 361 -17.77 -10.86 30.59
CA VAL A 361 -18.57 -9.75 30.06
C VAL A 361 -19.85 -9.51 30.86
N ILE A 362 -20.32 -8.27 30.88
CA ILE A 362 -21.54 -7.81 31.56
C ILE A 362 -22.32 -6.83 30.69
N ASP A 363 -23.63 -6.76 30.88
CA ASP A 363 -24.45 -5.75 30.23
C ASP A 363 -24.23 -4.36 30.84
N ASP A 364 -24.25 -3.34 30.00
CA ASP A 364 -24.29 -1.93 30.37
C ASP A 364 -25.38 -1.19 29.58
N ARG A 365 -25.90 -0.13 30.19
CA ARG A 365 -26.83 0.79 29.52
C ARG A 365 -26.10 2.05 29.10
N TRP A 366 -26.12 2.32 27.81
CA TRP A 366 -25.68 3.59 27.26
C TRP A 366 -26.89 4.53 27.06
N ASP A 367 -26.71 5.78 27.46
CA ASP A 367 -27.76 6.81 27.44
C ASP A 367 -27.86 7.54 26.08
N GLY A 368 -27.13 7.07 25.06
CA GLY A 368 -27.09 7.69 23.74
C GLY A 368 -26.23 8.96 23.66
N SER A 369 -25.51 9.34 24.73
CA SER A 369 -24.68 10.55 24.72
C SER A 369 -23.30 10.32 24.09
N VAL A 370 -22.82 11.32 23.33
CA VAL A 370 -21.41 11.39 22.88
C VAL A 370 -20.46 11.54 24.07
N GLN A 371 -20.93 12.19 25.15
CA GLN A 371 -20.14 12.37 26.38
C GLN A 371 -19.62 11.04 26.95
N ASP A 372 -20.35 9.94 26.75
CA ASP A 372 -19.95 8.61 27.19
C ASP A 372 -18.62 8.16 26.56
N ALA A 373 -18.26 8.59 25.34
CA ALA A 373 -16.97 8.29 24.72
C ALA A 373 -15.77 8.88 25.48
N PHE A 374 -16.00 9.94 26.26
CA PHE A 374 -14.99 10.60 27.11
C PHE A 374 -15.07 10.14 28.58
N SER A 375 -15.87 9.11 28.85
CA SER A 375 -15.97 8.53 30.19
C SER A 375 -15.00 7.37 30.36
N ARG A 376 -14.29 7.36 31.49
CA ARG A 376 -13.57 6.18 31.95
C ARG A 376 -14.55 5.25 32.65
N ILE A 377 -14.75 4.07 32.08
CA ILE A 377 -15.56 3.03 32.71
C ILE A 377 -14.67 2.20 33.63
N THR A 378 -15.14 2.01 34.86
CA THR A 378 -14.49 1.15 35.85
C THR A 378 -15.46 0.07 36.28
N VAL A 379 -15.00 -1.18 36.24
CA VAL A 379 -15.79 -2.34 36.64
C VAL A 379 -15.19 -2.92 37.91
N HIS A 380 -15.98 -2.96 38.99
CA HIS A 380 -15.55 -3.47 40.29
C HIS A 380 -16.37 -4.70 40.68
N LYS A 381 -15.71 -5.80 41.03
CA LYS A 381 -16.35 -6.95 41.66
C LYS A 381 -16.39 -6.73 43.18
N GLY A 382 -17.58 -6.60 43.75
CA GLY A 382 -17.78 -6.48 45.19
C GLY A 382 -17.52 -7.81 45.92
N LEU A 383 -17.33 -7.74 47.25
CA LEU A 383 -17.10 -8.90 48.13
C LEU A 383 -18.20 -9.99 48.03
N LEU A 384 -19.42 -9.60 47.67
CA LEU A 384 -20.57 -10.49 47.50
C LEU A 384 -20.75 -10.98 46.04
N GLY A 385 -19.72 -10.84 45.19
CA GLY A 385 -19.78 -11.22 43.78
C GLY A 385 -20.61 -10.30 42.89
N LYS A 386 -21.26 -9.25 43.45
CA LYS A 386 -21.98 -8.25 42.67
C LYS A 386 -21.00 -7.35 41.92
N THR A 387 -21.18 -7.25 40.60
CA THR A 387 -20.38 -6.35 39.75
C THR A 387 -21.01 -4.96 39.72
N HIS A 388 -20.20 -3.93 39.94
CA HIS A 388 -20.60 -2.53 39.88
C HIS A 388 -19.87 -1.83 38.73
N VAL A 389 -20.63 -1.15 37.88
CA VAL A 389 -20.10 -0.33 36.79
C VAL A 389 -20.16 1.14 37.21
N LYS A 390 -19.02 1.83 37.19
CA LYS A 390 -18.92 3.25 37.51
C LYS A 390 -18.30 4.00 36.32
N LYS A 391 -19.01 5.01 35.83
CA LYS A 391 -18.58 5.87 34.72
C LYS A 391 -18.07 7.20 35.28
N HIS A 392 -16.83 7.53 34.93
CA HIS A 392 -16.19 8.79 35.32
C HIS A 392 -16.06 9.69 34.09
N TYR A 393 -16.90 10.71 34.01
CA TYR A 393 -16.91 11.64 32.88
C TYR A 393 -15.80 12.68 33.03
N SER A 394 -15.10 12.94 31.92
CA SER A 394 -14.12 14.01 31.84
C SER A 394 -14.80 15.29 31.36
N GLU A 395 -14.59 16.39 32.07
CA GLU A 395 -15.13 17.71 31.73
C GLU A 395 -13.97 18.67 31.45
N THR A 396 -13.58 18.78 30.19
CA THR A 396 -12.61 19.80 29.75
C THR A 396 -13.28 20.73 28.73
N PRO A 397 -12.81 21.98 28.60
CA PRO A 397 -13.31 22.89 27.58
C PRO A 397 -13.17 22.34 26.14
N GLY A 398 -12.15 21.52 25.88
CA GLY A 398 -11.99 20.79 24.62
C GLY A 398 -13.12 19.80 24.39
N ILE A 399 -13.38 18.91 25.36
CA ILE A 399 -14.46 17.91 25.28
C ILE A 399 -15.80 18.61 25.04
N ARG A 400 -16.07 19.68 25.78
CA ARG A 400 -17.33 20.42 25.66
C ARG A 400 -17.52 21.00 24.26
N ARG A 401 -16.46 21.58 23.68
CA ARG A 401 -16.48 22.09 22.31
C ARG A 401 -16.74 20.99 21.29
N THR A 402 -16.10 19.81 21.43
CA THR A 402 -16.35 18.66 20.56
C THR A 402 -17.79 18.18 20.64
N ILE A 403 -18.36 18.10 21.85
CA ILE A 403 -19.75 17.68 22.06
C ILE A 403 -20.73 18.71 21.46
N ASP A 404 -20.50 20.00 21.69
CA ASP A 404 -21.45 21.05 21.28
C ASP A 404 -21.45 21.32 19.77
N GLN A 405 -20.44 20.87 19.02
CA GLN A 405 -20.23 21.20 17.59
C GLN A 405 -21.37 20.80 16.63
N PHE A 406 -22.32 19.95 17.06
CA PHE A 406 -23.50 19.53 16.27
C PHE A 406 -24.79 19.34 17.08
N SER A 407 -24.81 19.76 18.35
CA SER A 407 -26.03 19.62 19.16
C SER A 407 -26.97 20.79 18.87
N ALA A 408 -27.97 20.59 18.00
CA ALA A 408 -29.01 21.59 17.73
C ALA A 408 -29.77 22.01 19.00
N LYS A 409 -29.69 21.21 20.07
CA LYS A 409 -30.14 21.53 21.42
C LYS A 409 -28.94 21.62 22.36
N HIS A 410 -28.82 22.73 23.08
CA HIS A 410 -27.79 22.99 24.10
C HIS A 410 -27.99 22.17 25.39
N ASP A 411 -28.41 20.91 25.31
CA ASP A 411 -28.43 20.03 26.50
C ASP A 411 -27.02 19.62 26.96
N GLY A 412 -26.01 19.86 26.10
CA GLY A 412 -24.61 19.69 26.44
C GLY A 412 -24.12 18.25 26.47
N LYS A 413 -24.94 17.30 26.04
CA LYS A 413 -24.62 15.87 26.02
C LYS A 413 -24.41 15.32 24.60
N GLY A 414 -24.93 16.03 23.59
CA GLY A 414 -24.80 15.64 22.20
C GLY A 414 -25.47 14.30 21.93
N ILE A 415 -26.77 14.21 22.20
CA ILE A 415 -27.55 12.96 22.11
C ILE A 415 -27.56 12.44 20.67
N ILE A 416 -27.17 11.18 20.49
CA ILE A 416 -27.31 10.40 19.27
C ILE A 416 -28.47 9.44 19.55
N ASP A 417 -29.61 9.65 18.91
CA ASP A 417 -30.92 9.04 19.20
C ASP A 417 -30.96 7.50 19.18
N VAL A 418 -30.35 6.83 20.17
CA VAL A 418 -30.32 5.37 20.35
C VAL A 418 -29.97 5.01 21.80
N SER A 419 -30.96 4.71 22.64
CA SER A 419 -30.67 3.90 23.84
C SER A 419 -30.40 2.46 23.38
N ARG A 420 -29.17 1.99 23.53
CA ARG A 420 -28.79 0.61 23.19
C ARG A 420 -28.17 -0.07 24.42
N SER A 421 -28.56 -1.33 24.61
CA SER A 421 -27.78 -2.24 25.44
C SER A 421 -26.41 -2.43 24.79
N ARG A 422 -25.37 -2.51 25.60
CA ARG A 422 -24.02 -2.83 25.14
C ARG A 422 -23.36 -3.78 26.10
N VAL A 423 -22.32 -4.45 25.63
CA VAL A 423 -21.58 -5.40 26.44
C VAL A 423 -20.22 -4.83 26.82
N LEU A 424 -19.93 -4.82 28.11
CA LEU A 424 -18.64 -4.40 28.66
C LEU A 424 -17.80 -5.60 29.04
N VAL A 425 -16.51 -5.46 28.86
CA VAL A 425 -15.49 -6.35 29.42
C VAL A 425 -15.40 -6.11 30.92
N SER A 426 -15.71 -7.11 31.75
CA SER A 426 -15.60 -7.03 33.21
C SER A 426 -14.29 -7.56 33.78
N SER A 427 -13.68 -8.55 33.13
CA SER A 427 -12.33 -9.00 33.42
C SER A 427 -11.69 -9.58 32.16
N VAL A 428 -10.37 -9.55 32.14
CA VAL A 428 -9.54 -9.96 31.00
C VAL A 428 -8.52 -10.97 31.51
N SER A 429 -8.25 -12.00 30.72
CA SER A 429 -7.13 -12.90 30.95
C SER A 429 -5.79 -12.19 30.68
N ARG A 430 -4.69 -12.89 30.93
CA ARG A 430 -3.36 -12.34 30.66
C ARG A 430 -3.15 -12.12 29.16
N GLU A 431 -3.59 -13.06 28.34
CA GLU A 431 -3.39 -13.10 26.89
C GLU A 431 -4.10 -11.93 26.20
N ALA A 432 -5.39 -11.73 26.49
CA ALA A 432 -6.14 -10.60 25.97
C ALA A 432 -5.63 -9.26 26.55
N GLY A 433 -5.16 -9.25 27.81
CA GLY A 433 -4.54 -8.08 28.42
C GLY A 433 -3.23 -7.66 27.73
N MET A 434 -2.43 -8.61 27.25
CA MET A 434 -1.21 -8.34 26.48
C MET A 434 -1.50 -7.68 25.12
N GLN A 435 -2.71 -7.83 24.60
CA GLN A 435 -3.19 -7.15 23.40
C GLN A 435 -3.86 -5.79 23.70
N GLY A 436 -3.81 -5.33 24.95
CA GLY A 436 -4.30 -4.00 25.34
C GLY A 436 -5.80 -3.94 25.67
N VAL A 437 -6.50 -5.08 25.70
CA VAL A 437 -7.88 -5.18 26.18
C VAL A 437 -7.91 -4.95 27.68
N VAL A 438 -8.83 -4.10 28.16
CA VAL A 438 -8.97 -3.78 29.58
C VAL A 438 -10.42 -3.87 30.04
N ALA A 439 -10.61 -4.08 31.35
CA ALA A 439 -11.95 -4.00 31.95
C ALA A 439 -12.54 -2.59 31.76
N GLY A 440 -13.79 -2.53 31.30
CA GLY A 440 -14.49 -1.32 30.91
C GLY A 440 -14.49 -1.03 29.41
N ASP A 441 -13.73 -1.78 28.61
CA ASP A 441 -13.84 -1.73 27.15
C ASP A 441 -15.23 -2.25 26.70
N VAL A 442 -15.77 -1.66 25.64
CA VAL A 442 -17.07 -2.03 25.05
C VAL A 442 -16.83 -3.00 23.90
N VAL A 443 -17.46 -4.17 23.91
CA VAL A 443 -17.44 -5.08 22.74
C VAL A 443 -18.33 -4.47 21.65
N SER A 444 -17.76 -4.17 20.50
CA SER A 444 -18.47 -3.49 19.40
C SER A 444 -18.63 -4.39 18.17
N HIS A 445 -17.59 -5.16 17.82
CA HIS A 445 -17.63 -6.07 16.67
C HIS A 445 -17.00 -7.41 17.01
N ILE A 446 -17.46 -8.46 16.33
CA ILE A 446 -16.95 -9.83 16.44
C ILE A 446 -16.82 -10.40 15.03
N ASN A 447 -15.64 -10.90 14.68
CA ASN A 447 -15.34 -11.43 13.35
C ASN A 447 -15.65 -10.44 12.21
N GLY A 448 -15.58 -9.13 12.49
CA GLY A 448 -15.87 -8.05 11.55
C GLY A 448 -17.33 -7.54 11.57
N ASP A 449 -18.25 -8.27 12.19
CA ASP A 449 -19.67 -7.90 12.23
C ASP A 449 -20.03 -7.10 13.49
N GLU A 450 -20.93 -6.11 13.35
CA GLU A 450 -21.42 -5.32 14.48
C GLU A 450 -22.19 -6.20 15.47
N PHE A 451 -21.77 -6.20 16.74
CA PHE A 451 -22.42 -6.97 17.80
C PHE A 451 -23.45 -6.12 18.55
N LEU A 452 -24.72 -6.53 18.47
CA LEU A 452 -25.87 -5.81 19.05
C LEU A 452 -26.56 -6.60 20.19
N GLY A 453 -25.99 -7.74 20.60
CA GLY A 453 -26.58 -8.62 21.60
C GLY A 453 -26.31 -8.21 23.05
N THR A 454 -26.78 -9.04 23.97
CA THR A 454 -26.52 -8.98 25.41
C THR A 454 -25.25 -9.75 25.79
N ALA A 455 -24.83 -9.63 27.05
CA ALA A 455 -23.72 -10.40 27.59
C ALA A 455 -23.98 -11.91 27.55
N ASP A 456 -25.23 -12.33 27.69
CA ASP A 456 -25.62 -13.75 27.61
C ASP A 456 -25.59 -14.24 26.16
N ASP A 457 -26.01 -13.42 25.19
CA ASP A 457 -25.89 -13.74 23.76
C ASP A 457 -24.42 -13.89 23.36
N LEU A 458 -23.55 -13.00 23.88
CA LEU A 458 -22.11 -13.07 23.62
C LEU A 458 -21.49 -14.35 24.21
N ARG A 459 -21.85 -14.72 25.45
CA ARG A 459 -21.37 -15.98 26.05
C ARG A 459 -21.85 -17.19 25.26
N THR A 460 -23.09 -17.17 24.80
CA THR A 460 -23.65 -18.26 23.98
C THR A 460 -22.88 -18.39 22.68
N MET A 461 -22.67 -17.28 21.96
CA MET A 461 -21.87 -17.25 20.72
C MET A 461 -20.43 -17.73 20.95
N ILE A 462 -19.80 -17.33 22.07
CA ILE A 462 -18.45 -17.76 22.43
C ILE A 462 -18.38 -19.27 22.65
N ASN A 463 -19.37 -19.84 23.35
CA ASN A 463 -19.44 -21.28 23.63
C ASN A 463 -19.71 -22.13 22.37
N GLU A 464 -20.20 -21.52 21.29
CA GLU A 464 -20.42 -22.17 20.01
C GLU A 464 -19.15 -22.23 19.13
N PHE A 465 -18.09 -21.48 19.46
CA PHE A 465 -16.84 -21.56 18.72
C PHE A 465 -16.08 -22.86 19.02
N GLU A 466 -15.52 -23.45 17.98
CA GLU A 466 -14.66 -24.63 18.09
C GLU A 466 -13.38 -24.32 18.88
N GLU A 467 -12.95 -25.25 19.74
CA GLU A 467 -11.70 -25.14 20.50
C GLU A 467 -10.52 -24.94 19.54
N GLY A 468 -9.66 -23.94 19.84
CA GLY A 468 -8.52 -23.56 19.01
C GLY A 468 -8.85 -22.57 17.88
N ARG A 469 -10.12 -22.21 17.66
CA ARG A 469 -10.48 -21.21 16.65
C ARG A 469 -10.11 -19.80 17.13
N THR A 470 -9.41 -19.04 16.28
CA THR A 470 -9.19 -17.60 16.53
C THR A 470 -10.46 -16.81 16.26
N VAL A 471 -10.90 -16.04 17.25
CA VAL A 471 -12.03 -15.12 17.19
C VAL A 471 -11.49 -13.70 17.26
N THR A 472 -11.94 -12.83 16.37
CA THR A 472 -11.47 -11.44 16.33
C THR A 472 -12.49 -10.52 16.95
N PHE A 473 -12.01 -9.55 17.74
CA PHE A 473 -12.86 -8.58 18.44
C PHE A 473 -12.40 -7.16 18.13
N ALA A 474 -13.36 -6.27 17.85
CA ALA A 474 -13.13 -4.84 17.93
C ALA A 474 -13.83 -4.28 19.17
N PHE A 475 -13.08 -3.50 19.95
CA PHE A 475 -13.55 -2.84 21.16
C PHE A 475 -13.62 -1.34 20.96
N ASN A 476 -14.56 -0.70 21.66
CA ASN A 476 -14.77 0.75 21.66
C ASN A 476 -14.98 1.36 20.27
N ALA A 477 -15.43 0.56 19.30
CA ALA A 477 -15.84 1.02 17.98
C ALA A 477 -17.35 1.38 17.97
N ASP A 478 -17.86 1.87 19.11
CA ASP A 478 -19.28 2.17 19.29
C ASP A 478 -19.66 3.54 18.68
N LYS A 479 -20.96 3.78 18.55
CA LYS A 479 -21.50 4.99 17.93
C LYS A 479 -21.13 6.28 18.71
N ALA A 480 -20.92 6.21 20.02
CA ALA A 480 -20.48 7.36 20.81
C ALA A 480 -19.06 7.77 20.43
N VAL A 481 -18.15 6.79 20.32
CA VAL A 481 -16.74 7.01 19.97
C VAL A 481 -16.61 7.46 18.51
N ALA A 482 -17.33 6.80 17.58
CA ALA A 482 -17.33 7.17 16.18
C ALA A 482 -17.79 8.61 15.97
N GLU A 483 -18.88 9.02 16.62
CA GLU A 483 -19.39 10.39 16.54
C GLU A 483 -18.45 11.39 17.22
N ALA A 484 -17.83 11.04 18.35
CA ALA A 484 -16.84 11.91 19.00
C ALA A 484 -15.65 12.20 18.08
N LEU A 485 -15.12 11.18 17.40
CA LEU A 485 -14.01 11.32 16.45
C LEU A 485 -14.42 12.08 15.18
N ARG A 486 -15.63 11.85 14.66
CA ARG A 486 -16.19 12.64 13.56
C ARG A 486 -16.30 14.12 13.93
N ARG A 487 -16.88 14.44 15.09
CA ARG A 487 -16.98 15.84 15.55
C ARG A 487 -15.62 16.50 15.72
N ARG A 488 -14.63 15.72 16.13
CA ARG A 488 -13.24 16.17 16.29
C ARG A 488 -12.59 16.56 14.96
N SER A 489 -12.91 15.88 13.85
CA SER A 489 -12.29 16.11 12.54
C SER A 489 -12.90 17.25 11.71
N LEU A 490 -14.10 17.71 12.04
CA LEU A 490 -14.86 18.71 11.27
C LEU A 490 -14.36 20.16 11.45
N ARG A 491 -13.04 20.40 11.44
CA ARG A 491 -12.44 21.73 11.62
C ARG A 491 -11.38 22.09 10.61
#